data_AF-A0A7M3XSF6-F1
#
_entry.id   AF-A0A7M3XSF6-F1
#
_cell.length_a   1.000
_cell.length_b   1.000
_cell.length_c   1.000
_cell.angle_alpha   90.00
_cell.angle_beta   90.00
_cell.angle_gamma   90.00
#
_symmetry.space_group_name_H-M   'P 1'
#
loop_
_entity.id
_entity.type
_entity.pdbx_description
1 polymer ?
#
loop_
_entity_poly.entity_id
_entity_poly.type
_entity_poly.pdbx_seq_one_letter_code
_entity_poly.pdbx_strand_id
1 'polypeptide(L)'
;LEKSPGIHFRELQRRLSVANGTLRHHLDSLTKEGIVTVVPVNGRTCYYFGAPAQVEILEGTGVTDDSRAAAMMPVGLSEVQRVVVARLTEGEGPKSQAQLARDLGRSRASVHSAISVLRKRGIVSQSGLSLAPHLVGLRRSKVEYPWLDIRVDCS
;
A
#
# COMPACT_ATOMS: atom_id res chain seq x y z
N LEU A 1 -14.29 -6.84 -2.89
CA LEU A 1 -12.93 -6.79 -3.47
C LEU A 1 -12.86 -5.74 -4.58
N GLU A 2 -13.87 -5.63 -5.44
CA GLU A 2 -14.01 -4.56 -6.45
C GLU A 2 -13.84 -3.13 -5.89
N LYS A 3 -14.44 -2.84 -4.72
CA LYS A 3 -14.33 -1.52 -4.06
C LYS A 3 -13.05 -1.32 -3.22
N SER A 4 -12.17 -2.32 -3.12
CA SER A 4 -10.94 -2.27 -2.30
C SER A 4 -9.92 -3.30 -2.81
N PRO A 5 -9.33 -3.09 -4.00
CA PRO A 5 -8.33 -3.99 -4.56
C PRO A 5 -7.07 -4.05 -3.67
N GLY A 6 -6.48 -5.23 -3.53
CA GLY A 6 -5.25 -5.43 -2.74
C GLY A 6 -5.46 -5.46 -1.23
N ILE A 7 -6.67 -5.84 -0.80
CA ILE A 7 -7.00 -6.00 0.62
C ILE A 7 -6.26 -7.20 1.23
N HIS A 8 -5.94 -7.08 2.52
CA HIS A 8 -5.15 -8.08 3.27
C HIS A 8 -6.08 -9.10 3.92
N PHE A 9 -5.58 -10.31 4.14
CA PHE A 9 -6.33 -11.38 4.81
C PHE A 9 -6.98 -10.92 6.13
N ARG A 10 -6.22 -10.25 7.00
CA ARG A 10 -6.74 -9.77 8.31
C ARG A 10 -7.79 -8.68 8.18
N GLU A 11 -7.68 -7.83 7.16
CA GLU A 11 -8.67 -6.77 6.94
C GLU A 11 -9.96 -7.35 6.34
N LEU A 12 -9.85 -8.37 5.47
CA LEU A 12 -11.00 -9.16 5.02
C LEU A 12 -11.69 -9.84 6.21
N GLN A 13 -10.91 -10.50 7.07
CA GLN A 13 -11.43 -11.14 8.28
C GLN A 13 -12.17 -10.15 9.17
N ARG A 14 -11.60 -8.97 9.41
CA ARG A 14 -12.20 -7.93 10.24
C ARG A 14 -13.49 -7.37 9.65
N ARG A 15 -13.53 -7.13 8.34
CA ARG A 15 -14.72 -6.56 7.66
C ARG A 15 -15.86 -7.56 7.53
N LEU A 16 -15.54 -8.83 7.32
CA LEU A 16 -16.51 -9.90 7.09
C LEU A 16 -16.91 -10.61 8.40
N SER A 17 -16.21 -10.35 9.50
CA SER A 17 -16.43 -11.00 10.81
C SER A 17 -16.46 -12.54 10.74
N VAL A 18 -15.64 -13.12 9.87
CA VAL A 18 -15.56 -14.58 9.66
C VAL A 18 -14.34 -15.18 10.37
N ALA A 19 -14.45 -16.46 10.73
CA ALA A 19 -13.32 -17.21 11.30
C ALA A 19 -12.19 -17.42 10.28
N ASN A 20 -10.95 -17.55 10.76
CA ASN A 20 -9.77 -17.71 9.91
C ASN A 20 -9.84 -18.92 8.97
N GLY A 21 -10.33 -20.06 9.46
CA GLY A 21 -10.48 -21.28 8.65
C GLY A 21 -11.47 -21.08 7.52
N THR A 22 -12.62 -20.48 7.83
CA THR A 22 -13.69 -20.16 6.89
C THR A 22 -13.22 -19.18 5.82
N LEU A 23 -12.56 -18.08 6.21
CA LEU A 23 -12.04 -17.11 5.23
C LEU A 23 -11.01 -17.73 4.29
N ARG A 24 -10.10 -18.54 4.82
CA ARG A 24 -9.09 -19.21 4.00
C ARG A 24 -9.74 -20.17 3.01
N HIS A 25 -10.70 -20.98 3.47
CA HIS A 25 -11.42 -21.90 2.60
C HIS A 25 -12.14 -21.17 1.45
N HIS A 26 -12.83 -20.07 1.74
CA HIS A 26 -13.49 -19.27 0.69
C HIS A 26 -12.50 -18.64 -0.29
N LEU A 27 -11.39 -18.07 0.21
CA LEU A 27 -10.37 -17.48 -0.66
C LEU A 27 -9.67 -18.52 -1.52
N ASP A 28 -9.45 -19.73 -1.02
CA ASP A 28 -8.88 -20.83 -1.80
C ASP A 28 -9.81 -21.25 -2.94
N SER A 29 -11.12 -21.39 -2.68
CA SER A 29 -12.11 -21.71 -3.73
C SER A 29 -12.19 -20.62 -4.78
N LEU A 30 -12.29 -19.35 -4.36
CA LEU A 30 -12.33 -18.21 -5.28
C LEU A 30 -11.04 -18.06 -6.10
N THR A 31 -9.89 -18.45 -5.54
CA THR A 31 -8.62 -18.44 -6.28
C THR A 31 -8.57 -19.55 -7.32
N LYS A 32 -9.03 -20.76 -6.97
CA LYS A 32 -9.12 -21.89 -7.92
C LYS A 32 -10.07 -21.61 -9.08
N GLU A 33 -11.14 -20.86 -8.82
CA GLU A 33 -12.12 -20.45 -9.82
C GLU A 33 -11.65 -19.25 -10.67
N GLY A 34 -10.47 -18.68 -10.41
CA GLY A 34 -9.94 -17.52 -11.13
C GLY A 34 -10.66 -16.20 -10.82
N ILE A 35 -11.55 -16.20 -9.83
CA ILE A 35 -12.33 -15.04 -9.39
C ILE A 35 -11.47 -14.11 -8.53
N VAL A 36 -10.50 -14.66 -7.79
CA VAL A 36 -9.59 -13.92 -6.93
C VAL A 36 -8.13 -14.22 -7.27
N THR A 37 -7.32 -13.18 -7.47
CA THR A 37 -5.87 -13.32 -7.62
C THR A 37 -5.17 -12.99 -6.31
N VAL A 38 -4.23 -13.85 -5.92
CA VAL A 38 -3.38 -13.68 -4.75
C VAL A 38 -2.03 -13.14 -5.16
N VAL A 39 -1.64 -11.98 -4.62
CA VAL A 39 -0.42 -11.29 -5.02
C VAL A 39 0.40 -10.90 -3.78
N PRO A 40 1.68 -11.27 -3.68
CA PRO A 40 2.56 -10.80 -2.63
C PRO A 40 2.94 -9.33 -2.88
N VAL A 41 2.65 -8.46 -1.93
CA VAL A 41 2.92 -7.03 -2.01
C VAL A 41 3.58 -6.54 -0.74
N ASN A 42 4.79 -5.98 -0.84
CA ASN A 42 5.47 -5.33 0.28
C ASN A 42 5.49 -6.23 1.55
N GLY A 43 5.79 -7.51 1.36
CA GLY A 43 5.86 -8.55 2.39
C GLY A 43 4.52 -9.07 2.90
N ARG A 44 3.41 -8.88 2.16
CA ARG A 44 2.07 -9.32 2.58
C ARG A 44 1.27 -9.93 1.43
N THR A 45 0.46 -10.94 1.77
CA THR A 45 -0.49 -11.54 0.83
C THR A 45 -1.72 -10.65 0.65
N CYS A 46 -1.95 -10.23 -0.59
CA CYS A 46 -3.04 -9.34 -0.96
C CYS A 46 -3.96 -10.02 -1.97
N TYR A 47 -5.26 -9.75 -1.86
CA TYR A 47 -6.29 -10.38 -2.68
C TYR A 47 -6.94 -9.34 -3.60
N TYR A 48 -7.06 -9.68 -4.88
CA TYR A 48 -7.65 -8.86 -5.94
C TYR A 48 -8.78 -9.64 -6.61
N PHE A 49 -9.80 -8.96 -7.12
CA PHE A 49 -10.87 -9.60 -7.90
C PHE A 49 -10.45 -9.65 -9.37
N GLY A 50 -10.63 -10.79 -10.03
CA GLY A 50 -10.18 -11.08 -11.39
C GLY A 50 -8.66 -11.27 -11.53
N ALA A 51 -8.22 -11.54 -12.75
CA ALA A 51 -6.81 -11.40 -13.14
C ALA A 51 -6.39 -9.94 -12.91
N PRO A 52 -5.13 -9.65 -12.55
CA PRO A 52 -4.72 -8.29 -12.23
C PRO A 52 -4.88 -7.40 -13.47
N ALA A 53 -6.01 -6.68 -13.56
CA ALA A 53 -6.17 -5.51 -14.44
C ALA A 53 -5.19 -4.36 -14.08
N GLN A 54 -4.19 -4.63 -13.24
CA GLN A 54 -3.21 -3.69 -12.74
C GLN A 54 -2.07 -3.41 -13.74
N VAL A 55 -1.85 -4.26 -14.77
CA VAL A 55 -0.96 -3.91 -15.89
C VAL A 55 -1.51 -2.68 -16.63
N GLU A 56 -2.84 -2.57 -16.76
CA GLU A 56 -3.56 -1.42 -17.32
C GLU A 56 -3.42 -0.16 -16.45
N ILE A 57 -3.46 -0.30 -15.11
CA ILE A 57 -3.28 0.82 -14.15
C ILE A 57 -1.85 1.40 -14.18
N LEU A 58 -0.85 0.59 -14.55
CA LEU A 58 0.55 1.00 -14.69
C LEU A 58 0.94 1.31 -16.14
N GLU A 59 -0.02 1.44 -17.05
CA GLU A 59 0.23 1.84 -18.43
C GLU A 59 1.06 3.13 -18.50
N GLY A 60 2.10 3.10 -19.35
CA GLY A 60 3.06 4.20 -19.50
C GLY A 60 4.22 4.22 -18.50
N THR A 61 4.26 3.31 -17.51
CA THR A 61 5.41 3.18 -16.57
C THR A 61 6.47 2.16 -17.02
N GLY A 62 6.22 1.44 -18.12
CA GLY A 62 7.12 0.40 -18.64
C GLY A 62 7.17 -0.87 -17.79
N VAL A 63 6.23 -1.03 -16.85
CA VAL A 63 6.11 -2.21 -16.00
C VAL A 63 5.20 -3.22 -16.69
N THR A 64 5.78 -4.31 -17.18
CA THR A 64 5.07 -5.40 -17.87
C THR A 64 5.00 -6.69 -17.05
N ASP A 65 5.45 -6.63 -15.79
CA ASP A 65 5.58 -7.77 -14.89
C ASP A 65 4.69 -7.58 -13.66
N ASP A 66 3.82 -8.56 -13.41
CA ASP A 66 2.84 -8.53 -12.32
C ASP A 66 3.50 -8.41 -10.95
N SER A 67 4.66 -9.03 -10.73
CA SER A 67 5.40 -8.97 -9.47
C SER A 67 5.97 -7.56 -9.23
N ARG A 68 6.44 -6.92 -10.29
CA ARG A 68 6.93 -5.54 -10.28
C ARG A 68 5.78 -4.54 -10.12
N ALA A 69 4.64 -4.74 -10.79
CA ALA A 69 3.43 -3.94 -10.60
C ALA A 69 2.88 -4.08 -9.17
N ALA A 70 2.90 -5.30 -8.62
CA ALA A 70 2.48 -5.61 -7.27
C ALA A 70 3.39 -4.97 -6.21
N ALA A 71 4.71 -5.05 -6.36
CA ALA A 71 5.67 -4.42 -5.46
C ALA A 71 5.48 -2.90 -5.38
N MET A 72 4.95 -2.29 -6.45
CA MET A 72 4.69 -0.85 -6.53
C MET A 72 3.51 -0.37 -5.66
N MET A 73 2.74 -1.29 -5.06
CA MET A 73 1.44 -0.99 -4.46
C MET A 73 1.54 -0.88 -2.92
N PRO A 74 1.40 0.31 -2.31
CA PRO A 74 1.49 0.49 -0.86
C PRO A 74 0.17 0.08 -0.15
N VAL A 75 -0.16 -1.21 -0.16
CA VAL A 75 -1.40 -1.74 0.43
C VAL A 75 -1.28 -2.08 1.91
N GLY A 76 -2.41 -1.97 2.64
CA GLY A 76 -2.51 -2.36 4.05
C GLY A 76 -1.75 -1.45 5.01
N LEU A 77 -1.51 -0.20 4.62
CA LEU A 77 -0.90 0.80 5.48
C LEU A 77 -1.89 1.29 6.54
N SER A 78 -1.45 1.43 7.78
CA SER A 78 -2.21 2.16 8.81
C SER A 78 -2.36 3.63 8.40
N GLU A 79 -3.27 4.36 9.05
CA GLU A 79 -3.48 5.79 8.80
C GLU A 79 -2.16 6.58 8.89
N VAL A 80 -1.39 6.38 9.96
CA VAL A 80 -0.08 7.02 10.15
C VAL A 80 0.90 6.67 9.03
N GLN A 81 0.93 5.41 8.60
CA GLN A 81 1.79 4.99 7.50
C GLN A 81 1.38 5.63 6.17
N ARG A 82 0.07 5.78 5.90
CA ARG A 82 -0.45 6.43 4.70
C ARG A 82 -0.04 7.90 4.64
N VAL A 83 -0.26 8.65 5.73
CA VAL A 83 0.11 10.08 5.76
C VAL A 83 1.63 10.29 5.69
N VAL A 84 2.43 9.37 6.25
CA VAL A 84 3.89 9.37 6.06
C VAL A 84 4.23 9.19 4.58
N VAL A 85 3.67 8.19 3.91
CA VAL A 85 3.94 7.95 2.48
C VAL A 85 3.52 9.14 1.62
N ALA A 86 2.34 9.72 1.86
CA ALA A 86 1.86 10.92 1.15
C ALA A 86 2.81 12.11 1.32
N ARG A 87 3.24 12.39 2.56
CA ARG A 87 4.21 13.47 2.80
C ARG A 87 5.56 13.24 2.13
N LEU A 88 5.96 11.98 1.91
CA LEU A 88 7.18 11.61 1.19
C LEU A 88 7.03 11.67 -0.34
N THR A 89 5.80 11.67 -0.88
CA THR A 89 5.55 11.90 -2.31
C THR A 89 5.59 13.38 -2.68
N GLU A 90 5.30 14.26 -1.72
CA GLU A 90 5.28 15.71 -1.91
C GLU A 90 6.68 16.34 -1.98
N GLY A 91 6.87 17.24 -2.95
CA GLY A 91 7.95 18.22 -3.05
C GLY A 91 9.33 17.76 -2.53
N GLU A 92 9.95 18.65 -1.74
CA GLU A 92 11.14 18.33 -0.96
C GLU A 92 10.76 17.48 0.27
N GLY A 93 11.43 16.34 0.39
CA GLY A 93 11.23 15.43 1.51
C GLY A 93 11.62 16.06 2.85
N PRO A 94 11.09 15.55 3.97
CA PRO A 94 11.43 16.04 5.29
C PRO A 94 12.92 15.82 5.60
N LYS A 95 13.56 16.84 6.19
CA LYS A 95 14.98 16.78 6.58
C LYS A 95 15.25 15.80 7.73
N SER A 96 14.23 15.46 8.52
CA SER A 96 14.35 14.52 9.65
C SER A 96 12.98 13.93 10.04
N GLN A 97 12.98 12.82 10.79
CA GLN A 97 11.75 12.23 11.34
C GLN A 97 11.08 13.17 12.35
N ALA A 98 11.85 14.01 13.05
CA ALA A 98 11.32 15.01 13.96
C ALA A 98 10.59 16.13 13.20
N GLN A 99 11.09 16.55 12.04
CA GLN A 99 10.37 17.47 11.16
C GLN A 99 9.09 16.80 10.63
N LEU A 100 9.20 15.58 10.12
CA LEU A 100 8.07 14.81 9.62
C LEU A 100 6.96 14.65 10.67
N ALA A 101 7.31 14.40 11.93
CA ALA A 101 6.34 14.32 13.03
C ALA A 101 5.59 15.64 13.26
N ARG A 102 6.28 16.78 13.16
CA ARG A 102 5.66 18.11 13.24
C ARG A 102 4.76 18.38 12.04
N ASP A 103 5.25 18.13 10.83
CA ASP A 103 4.49 18.31 9.58
C ASP A 103 3.16 17.53 9.62
N LEU A 104 3.17 16.32 10.21
CA LEU A 104 2.01 15.44 10.28
C LEU A 104 1.13 15.62 11.52
N GLY A 105 1.52 16.46 12.48
CA GLY A 105 0.82 16.56 13.77
C GLY A 105 0.80 15.25 14.57
N ARG A 106 1.84 14.41 14.45
CA ARG A 106 1.94 13.10 15.12
C ARG A 106 3.13 13.05 16.09
N SER A 107 3.09 12.11 17.04
CA SER A 107 4.23 11.91 17.95
C SER A 107 5.45 11.36 17.21
N ARG A 108 6.65 11.72 17.68
CA ARG A 108 7.91 11.19 17.13
C ARG A 108 7.98 9.67 17.17
N ALA A 109 7.48 9.05 18.25
CA ALA A 109 7.43 7.61 18.39
C ALA A 109 6.52 6.94 17.34
N SER A 110 5.36 7.55 17.03
CA SER A 110 4.44 7.06 16.01
C SER A 110 5.06 7.12 14.61
N VAL A 111 5.70 8.25 14.26
CA VAL A 111 6.42 8.39 12.99
C VAL A 111 7.60 7.43 12.90
N HIS A 112 8.39 7.29 13.97
CA HIS A 112 9.51 6.35 13.99
C HIS A 112 9.06 4.91 13.74
N SER A 113 8.01 4.47 14.43
CA SER A 113 7.40 3.15 14.23
C SER A 113 6.90 2.97 12.80
N ALA A 114 6.20 3.96 12.25
CA ALA A 114 5.72 3.94 10.87
C ALA A 114 6.88 3.82 9.86
N ILE A 115 7.93 4.63 9.99
CA ILE A 115 9.12 4.58 9.12
C ILE A 115 9.82 3.22 9.22
N SER A 116 9.97 2.67 10.41
CA SER A 116 10.58 1.35 10.61
C SER A 116 9.81 0.24 9.88
N VAL A 117 8.47 0.23 10.01
CA VAL A 117 7.61 -0.71 9.28
C VAL A 117 7.70 -0.49 7.78
N LEU A 118 7.62 0.75 7.31
CA LEU A 118 7.68 1.08 5.88
C LEU A 118 9.02 0.69 5.25
N ARG A 119 10.14 0.83 5.98
CA ARG A 119 11.46 0.35 5.56
C ARG A 119 11.51 -1.16 5.47
N LYS A 120 11.05 -1.87 6.50
CA LYS A 120 10.96 -3.33 6.49
C LYS A 120 10.12 -3.85 5.32
N ARG A 121 9.10 -3.08 4.93
CA ARG A 121 8.22 -3.38 3.80
C ARG A 121 8.76 -2.95 2.45
N GLY A 122 9.94 -2.34 2.38
CA GLY A 122 10.55 -1.88 1.13
C GLY A 122 9.89 -0.64 0.54
N ILE A 123 9.05 0.08 1.29
CA ILE A 123 8.31 1.26 0.79
C ILE A 123 9.13 2.54 0.99
N VAL A 124 9.88 2.62 2.07
CA VAL A 124 10.78 3.75 2.39
C VAL A 124 12.22 3.27 2.29
N SER A 125 13.11 4.14 1.78
CA SER A 125 14.53 3.87 1.68
C SER A 125 15.16 3.55 3.06
N GLN A 126 16.13 2.63 3.07
CA GLN A 126 16.88 2.29 4.28
C GLN A 126 17.79 3.44 4.74
N SER A 127 18.34 4.20 3.80
CA SER A 127 19.33 5.25 4.05
C SER A 127 18.74 6.66 4.20
N GLY A 128 17.44 6.85 3.95
CA GLY A 128 16.84 8.18 3.89
C GLY A 128 15.36 8.24 4.29
N LEU A 129 14.80 9.44 4.16
CA LEU A 129 13.37 9.74 4.27
C LEU A 129 12.81 10.04 2.87
N SER A 130 12.85 9.02 2.04
CA SER A 130 12.35 9.03 0.68
C SER A 130 11.73 7.68 0.37
N LEU A 131 10.88 7.63 -0.66
CA LEU A 131 10.38 6.36 -1.17
C LEU A 131 11.53 5.48 -1.66
N ALA A 132 11.33 4.16 -1.58
CA ALA A 132 12.29 3.21 -2.14
C ALA A 132 12.47 3.43 -3.65
N PRO A 133 13.63 3.12 -4.24
CA PRO A 133 13.95 3.46 -5.62
C PRO A 133 12.92 2.99 -6.65
N HIS A 134 12.35 1.80 -6.46
CA HIS A 134 11.31 1.29 -7.35
C HIS A 134 10.04 2.13 -7.29
N LEU A 135 9.68 2.68 -6.13
CA LEU A 135 8.48 3.50 -5.92
C LEU A 135 8.63 4.98 -6.31
N VAL A 136 9.82 5.42 -6.76
CA VAL A 136 10.03 6.83 -7.15
C VAL A 136 9.12 7.25 -8.30
N GLY A 137 8.74 6.30 -9.17
CA GLY A 137 7.77 6.53 -10.27
C GLY A 137 6.39 6.97 -9.79
N LEU A 138 5.99 6.66 -8.55
CA LEU A 138 4.73 7.11 -7.95
C LEU A 138 4.64 8.64 -7.83
N ARG A 139 5.77 9.35 -7.76
CA ARG A 139 5.77 10.83 -7.77
C ARG A 139 5.31 11.42 -9.11
N ARG A 140 5.36 10.63 -10.19
CA ARG A 140 5.13 11.09 -11.57
C ARG A 140 3.83 10.56 -12.17
N SER A 141 3.23 9.51 -11.59
CA SER A 141 1.95 9.00 -12.06
C SER A 141 0.81 9.94 -11.62
N LYS A 142 0.03 10.44 -12.58
CA LYS A 142 -1.28 11.08 -12.34
C LYS A 142 -2.36 10.08 -11.90
N VAL A 143 -1.95 8.85 -11.57
CA VAL A 143 -2.87 7.79 -11.18
C VAL A 143 -3.39 8.12 -9.79
N GLU A 144 -4.62 8.60 -9.72
CA GLU A 144 -5.40 8.67 -8.49
C GLU A 144 -5.58 7.23 -7.99
N TYR A 145 -4.76 6.84 -7.04
CA TYR A 145 -4.90 5.53 -6.42
C TYR A 145 -6.13 5.57 -5.49
N PRO A 146 -7.12 4.67 -5.62
CA PRO A 146 -8.33 4.68 -4.78
C PRO A 146 -8.07 4.50 -3.26
N TRP A 147 -6.85 4.12 -2.86
CA TRP A 147 -6.43 4.06 -1.45
C TRP A 147 -5.65 5.30 -0.98
N LEU A 148 -5.34 6.22 -1.90
CA LEU A 148 -4.91 7.60 -1.63
C LEU A 148 -6.11 8.54 -1.45
N ASP A 149 -7.35 8.05 -1.61
CA ASP A 149 -8.57 8.73 -1.13
C ASP A 149 -8.60 8.78 0.41
N ILE A 150 -7.63 9.49 0.97
CA ILE A 150 -7.85 10.30 2.14
C ILE A 150 -7.98 11.71 1.57
N ARG A 151 -9.18 12.04 1.10
CA ARG A 151 -9.66 13.40 1.31
C ARG A 151 -9.53 13.62 2.81
N VAL A 152 -8.47 14.30 3.21
CA VAL A 152 -8.44 14.96 4.50
C VAL A 152 -9.47 16.05 4.34
N ASP A 153 -10.73 15.75 4.65
CA ASP A 153 -11.71 16.77 4.97
C ASP A 153 -11.21 17.39 6.29
N CYS A 154 -10.25 18.31 6.17
CA CYS A 154 -9.97 19.28 7.20
C CYS A 154 -11.16 20.24 7.20
N SER A 155 -12.15 19.93 8.04
CA SER A 155 -13.03 20.94 8.62
C SER A 155 -12.32 21.62 9.78
#